data_AF-A0A7W0W1T2-F1
#
_entry.id   AF-A0A7W0W1T2-F1
#
_cell.length_a   1.000
_cell.length_b   1.000
_cell.length_c   1.000
_cell.angle_alpha   90.00
_cell.angle_beta   90.00
_cell.angle_gamma   90.00
#
_symmetry.space_group_name_H-M   'P 1'
#
loop_
_entity.id
_entity.type
_entity.pdbx_description
1 polymer ?
#
loop_
_entity_poly.entity_id
_entity_poly.type
_entity_poly.pdbx_seq_one_letter_code
_entity_poly.pdbx_strand_id
1 'polypeptide(L)'
;MVFIGAGERELQLPTLGSRKEGGQRGLHLMIVQGRKPARLFAIALAAIARGTKEAGRMPHFDEFIVDSCRIELTRPSATIGIDGELKGMDSPLDYRIERDAINLVVPAPQSAQ
;
A
#
# COMPACT_ATOMS: atom_id res chain seq x y z
N MET A 1 7.71 -3.99 -8.55
CA MET A 1 7.50 -2.91 -7.56
C MET A 1 6.50 -3.42 -6.54
N VAL A 2 6.71 -3.14 -5.27
CA VAL A 2 5.85 -3.62 -4.19
C VAL A 2 5.38 -2.43 -3.38
N PHE A 3 4.09 -2.36 -3.11
CA PHE A 3 3.50 -1.45 -2.12
C PHE A 3 2.98 -2.28 -0.96
N ILE A 4 3.09 -1.74 0.26
CA ILE A 4 2.60 -2.36 1.47
C ILE A 4 1.74 -1.32 2.20
N GLY A 5 0.46 -1.64 2.39
CA GLY A 5 -0.47 -0.82 3.18
C GLY A 5 -0.78 -1.46 4.53
N ALA A 6 -0.89 -0.66 5.59
CA ALA A 6 -1.44 -1.11 6.87
C ALA A 6 -2.99 -1.17 6.82
N GLY A 7 -3.54 -2.38 6.85
CA GLY A 7 -4.96 -2.65 6.61
C GLY A 7 -5.30 -2.77 5.12
N GLU A 8 -6.42 -3.42 4.82
CA GLU A 8 -6.92 -3.55 3.46
C GLU A 8 -7.17 -2.17 2.81
N ARG A 9 -6.80 -2.08 1.53
CA ARG A 9 -6.87 -0.86 0.74
C ARG A 9 -7.81 -1.07 -0.43
N GLU A 10 -8.59 -0.05 -0.76
CA GLU A 10 -9.42 -0.08 -1.96
C GLU A 10 -8.52 -0.15 -3.19
N LEU A 11 -8.85 -1.08 -4.09
CA LEU A 11 -8.16 -1.25 -5.37
C LEU A 11 -8.95 -0.71 -6.56
N GLN A 12 -10.16 -0.24 -6.31
CA GLN A 12 -11.04 0.31 -7.31
C GLN A 12 -11.00 1.83 -7.26
N LEU A 13 -11.25 2.43 -8.41
CA LEU A 13 -11.45 3.87 -8.49
C LEU A 13 -12.85 4.26 -8.04
N PRO A 14 -13.03 5.48 -7.52
CA PRO A 14 -12.03 6.55 -7.34
C PRO A 14 -11.21 6.43 -6.05
N THR A 15 -11.47 5.43 -5.22
CA THR A 15 -10.92 5.28 -3.86
C THR A 15 -9.58 4.55 -3.80
N LEU A 16 -8.91 4.31 -4.93
CA LEU A 16 -7.68 3.51 -5.00
C LEU A 16 -6.63 3.97 -3.97
N GLY A 17 -6.22 3.05 -3.10
CA GLY A 17 -5.25 3.28 -2.04
C GLY A 17 -5.86 3.79 -0.73
N SER A 18 -7.14 4.18 -0.69
CA SER A 18 -7.82 4.51 0.56
C SER A 18 -7.98 3.27 1.42
N ARG A 19 -8.23 3.46 2.73
CA ARG A 19 -8.65 2.35 3.58
C ARG A 19 -10.01 1.85 3.10
N LYS A 20 -10.16 0.53 2.99
CA LYS A 20 -11.46 -0.11 2.80
C LYS A 20 -12.22 -0.13 4.12
N GLU A 21 -13.45 0.38 4.12
CA GLU A 21 -14.32 0.33 5.29
C GLU A 21 -14.66 -1.13 5.61
N GLY A 22 -14.54 -1.52 6.89
CA GLY A 22 -14.69 -2.93 7.29
C GLY A 22 -13.64 -3.88 6.70
N GLY A 23 -12.59 -3.36 6.06
CA GLY A 23 -11.55 -4.16 5.42
C GLY A 23 -10.72 -4.99 6.41
N GLN A 24 -10.08 -6.04 5.89
CA GLN A 24 -9.27 -6.96 6.67
C GLN A 24 -8.09 -6.25 7.36
N ARG A 25 -7.78 -6.71 8.57
CA ARG A 25 -6.62 -6.23 9.35
C ARG A 25 -5.38 -7.05 8.99
N GLY A 26 -4.50 -6.50 8.18
CA GLY A 26 -3.21 -7.11 7.81
C GLY A 26 -2.34 -6.14 7.01
N LEU A 27 -1.16 -6.58 6.61
CA LEU A 27 -0.36 -5.93 5.58
C LEU A 27 -0.98 -6.25 4.22
N HIS A 28 -1.48 -5.24 3.53
CA HIS A 28 -1.96 -5.38 2.16
C HIS A 28 -0.79 -5.18 1.19
N LEU A 29 -0.30 -6.29 0.62
CA LEU A 29 0.74 -6.29 -0.38
C LEU A 29 0.14 -6.14 -1.76
N MET A 30 0.72 -5.25 -2.56
CA MET A 30 0.35 -4.99 -3.93
C MET A 30 1.61 -5.07 -4.80
N ILE A 31 1.68 -6.06 -5.67
CA ILE A 31 2.88 -6.40 -6.43
C ILE A 31 2.64 -6.16 -7.91
N VAL A 32 3.47 -5.30 -8.50
CA VAL A 32 3.48 -5.06 -9.95
C VAL A 32 4.74 -5.63 -10.56
N GLN A 33 4.58 -6.62 -11.43
CA GLN A 33 5.68 -7.34 -12.05
C GLN A 33 6.22 -6.59 -13.27
N GLY A 34 7.54 -6.37 -13.35
CA GLY A 34 8.20 -5.72 -14.49
C GLY A 34 8.26 -4.19 -14.44
N ARG A 35 9.28 -3.61 -15.09
CA ARG A 35 9.60 -2.16 -14.98
C ARG A 35 8.59 -1.26 -15.70
N LYS A 36 8.18 -1.65 -16.92
CA LYS A 36 7.23 -0.88 -17.74
C LYS A 36 5.85 -0.74 -17.05
N PRO A 37 5.17 -1.83 -16.64
CA PRO A 37 3.89 -1.72 -15.94
C PRO A 37 4.02 -1.06 -14.57
N ALA A 38 5.12 -1.28 -13.83
CA ALA A 38 5.37 -0.56 -12.58
C ALA A 38 5.39 0.96 -12.78
N ARG A 39 6.09 1.47 -13.80
CA ARG A 39 6.12 2.91 -14.08
C ARG A 39 4.72 3.46 -14.37
N LEU A 40 3.91 2.73 -15.15
CA LEU A 40 2.54 3.14 -15.47
C LEU A 40 1.65 3.14 -14.21
N PHE A 41 1.79 2.12 -13.37
CA PHE A 41 1.09 2.01 -12.10
C PHE A 41 1.41 3.19 -11.15
N ALA A 42 2.70 3.55 -11.02
CA ALA A 42 3.10 4.70 -10.21
C ALA A 42 2.50 6.02 -10.72
N ILE A 43 2.46 6.21 -12.04
CA ILE A 43 1.82 7.39 -12.65
C ILE A 43 0.32 7.42 -12.33
N ALA A 44 -0.37 6.29 -12.43
CA ALA A 44 -1.80 6.19 -12.14
C ALA A 44 -2.10 6.52 -10.67
N LEU A 45 -1.39 5.91 -9.72
CA LEU A 45 -1.51 6.24 -8.29
C LEU A 45 -1.26 7.72 -8.01
N ALA A 46 -0.22 8.31 -8.61
CA ALA A 46 0.11 9.71 -8.41
C ALA A 46 -0.93 10.68 -9.00
N ALA A 47 -1.69 10.27 -10.02
CA ALA A 47 -2.79 11.05 -10.58
C ALA A 47 -4.05 10.98 -9.70
N ILE A 48 -4.31 9.81 -9.11
CA ILE A 48 -5.43 9.57 -8.20
C ILE A 48 -5.22 10.30 -6.87
N ALA A 49 -4.02 10.23 -6.31
CA ALA A 49 -3.66 10.99 -5.10
C ALA A 49 -3.83 12.52 -5.28
N ARG A 50 -3.78 13.01 -6.52
CA ARG A 50 -4.03 14.43 -6.86
C ARG A 50 -5.50 14.70 -7.22
N GLY A 51 -6.37 13.70 -7.22
CA GLY A 51 -7.79 13.83 -7.56
C GLY A 51 -8.06 14.11 -9.05
N THR A 52 -7.14 13.75 -9.95
CA THR A 52 -7.13 14.26 -11.34
C THR A 52 -7.55 13.29 -12.44
N LYS A 53 -7.68 11.97 -12.19
CA LYS A 53 -8.11 10.99 -13.22
C LYS A 53 -8.75 9.73 -12.66
N GLU A 54 -9.70 9.19 -13.42
CA GLU A 54 -10.01 7.75 -13.43
C GLU A 54 -9.05 7.03 -14.41
N ALA A 55 -8.40 5.97 -13.95
CA ALA A 55 -7.43 5.18 -14.69
C ALA A 55 -7.92 3.73 -14.91
N GLY A 56 -7.80 3.22 -16.14
CA GLY A 56 -8.28 1.90 -16.53
C GLY A 56 -7.61 0.72 -15.81
N ARG A 57 -8.24 -0.45 -15.99
CA ARG A 57 -7.89 -1.77 -15.42
C ARG A 57 -6.38 -2.05 -15.50
N MET A 58 -5.78 -2.40 -14.37
CA MET A 58 -4.32 -2.62 -14.25
C MET A 58 -3.95 -4.09 -14.55
N PRO A 59 -3.21 -4.39 -15.62
CA PRO A 59 -2.69 -5.73 -15.87
C PRO A 59 -1.40 -6.00 -15.05
N HIS A 60 -1.20 -7.27 -14.67
CA HIS A 60 -0.01 -7.79 -13.95
C HIS A 60 0.13 -7.28 -12.50
N PHE A 61 -0.93 -7.46 -11.73
CA PHE A 61 -1.05 -7.06 -10.35
C PHE A 61 -1.43 -8.27 -9.50
N ASP A 62 -0.60 -8.61 -8.52
CA ASP A 62 -0.92 -9.61 -7.49
C ASP A 62 -1.19 -8.87 -6.17
N GLU A 63 -2.22 -9.30 -5.43
CA GLU A 63 -2.51 -8.79 -4.08
C GLU A 63 -2.60 -9.91 -3.04
N PHE A 64 -2.15 -9.60 -1.83
CA PHE A 64 -2.23 -10.48 -0.67
C PHE A 64 -2.48 -9.66 0.59
N ILE A 65 -3.22 -10.22 1.54
CA ILE A 65 -3.34 -9.68 2.90
C ILE A 65 -2.70 -10.69 3.84
N VAL A 66 -1.66 -10.27 4.55
CA VAL A 66 -0.85 -11.15 5.41
C VAL A 66 -0.48 -10.45 6.72
N ASP A 67 -0.10 -11.22 7.74
CA ASP A 67 0.37 -10.65 9.01
C ASP A 67 1.85 -10.27 8.96
N SER A 68 2.64 -10.96 8.13
CA SER A 68 4.05 -10.66 7.93
C SER A 68 4.49 -11.02 6.52
N CYS A 69 5.55 -10.36 6.05
CA CYS A 69 6.22 -10.71 4.82
C CYS A 69 7.71 -10.36 4.89
N ARG A 70 8.50 -11.05 4.08
CA ARG A 70 9.92 -10.78 3.86
C ARG A 70 10.13 -10.52 2.39
N ILE A 71 10.82 -9.43 2.06
CA ILE A 71 11.16 -9.07 0.69
C ILE A 71 12.67 -9.21 0.51
N GLU A 72 13.06 -10.17 -0.32
CA GLU A 72 14.43 -10.37 -0.77
C GLU A 72 14.62 -9.66 -2.12
N LEU A 73 15.56 -8.72 -2.14
CA LEU A 73 15.86 -7.93 -3.32
C LEU A 73 17.08 -8.54 -4.02
N THR A 74 17.12 -8.44 -5.35
CA THR A 74 18.30 -8.87 -6.12
C THR A 74 19.54 -8.04 -5.78
N ARG A 75 19.36 -6.80 -5.31
CA ARG A 75 20.45 -5.92 -4.85
C ARG A 75 20.50 -5.91 -3.33
N PRO A 76 21.69 -5.75 -2.73
CA PRO A 76 21.85 -5.75 -1.28
C PRO A 76 21.20 -4.54 -0.60
N SER A 77 20.90 -3.47 -1.34
CA SER A 77 20.23 -2.28 -0.81
C SER A 77 19.25 -1.67 -1.81
N ALA A 78 18.26 -0.95 -1.28
CA ALA A 78 17.28 -0.19 -2.05
C ALA A 78 16.85 1.09 -1.32
N THR A 79 16.40 2.07 -2.11
CA THR A 79 15.66 3.22 -1.60
C THR A 79 14.19 2.85 -1.51
N ILE A 80 13.60 3.03 -0.34
CA ILE A 80 12.18 2.79 -0.07
C ILE A 80 11.49 4.08 0.36
N GLY A 81 10.21 4.20 0.03
CA GLY A 81 9.36 5.28 0.53
C GLY A 81 8.58 4.82 1.75
N ILE A 82 8.73 5.51 2.89
CA ILE A 82 7.97 5.26 4.13
C ILE A 82 7.50 6.62 4.64
N ASP A 83 6.22 6.73 5.01
CA ASP A 83 5.61 7.94 5.60
C ASP A 83 5.87 9.25 4.82
N GLY A 84 6.01 9.13 3.49
CA GLY A 84 6.29 10.27 2.60
C GLY A 84 7.78 10.62 2.46
N GLU A 85 8.66 9.93 3.17
CA GLU A 85 10.11 10.11 3.11
C GLU A 85 10.81 8.98 2.34
N LEU A 86 11.98 9.28 1.76
CA LEU A 86 12.82 8.30 1.08
C LEU A 86 13.97 7.87 2.00
N LYS A 87 14.12 6.57 2.21
CA LYS A 87 15.16 5.99 3.06
C LYS A 87 15.91 4.88 2.33
N GLY A 88 17.23 4.85 2.46
CA GLY A 88 18.04 3.71 2.05
C GLY A 88 17.94 2.58 3.07
N MET A 89 17.69 1.35 2.63
CA MET A 89 17.65 0.17 3.48
C MET A 89 18.32 -1.02 2.80
N ASP A 90 18.94 -1.86 3.62
CA ASP A 90 19.55 -3.11 3.18
C ASP A 90 18.49 -4.21 3.08
N SER A 91 18.72 -5.16 2.17
CA SER A 91 17.91 -6.37 2.02
C SER A 91 18.46 -7.48 2.94
N PRO A 92 17.61 -8.32 3.55
CA PRO A 92 16.16 -8.42 3.39
C PRO A 92 15.37 -7.30 4.09
N LEU A 93 14.17 -7.02 3.59
CA LEU A 93 13.21 -6.14 4.25
C LEU A 93 12.14 -7.00 4.93
N ASP A 94 12.14 -7.04 6.26
CA ASP A 94 11.17 -7.79 7.07
C ASP A 94 10.06 -6.87 7.59
N TYR A 95 8.81 -7.21 7.28
CA TYR A 95 7.62 -6.46 7.69
C TYR A 95 6.67 -7.35 8.49
N ARG A 96 6.09 -6.78 9.56
CA ARG A 96 5.04 -7.41 10.36
C ARG A 96 4.01 -6.37 10.78
N ILE A 97 2.73 -6.75 10.80
CA ILE A 97 1.70 -5.94 11.44
C ILE A 97 1.78 -6.06 12.95
N GLU A 98 2.05 -4.95 13.63
CA GLU A 98 1.84 -4.85 15.07
C GLU A 98 0.40 -4.43 15.33
N ARG A 99 -0.40 -5.35 15.88
CA ARG A 99 -1.83 -5.12 16.12
C ARG A 99 -1.99 -4.27 17.38
N ASP A 100 -2.81 -3.23 17.26
CA ASP A 100 -3.20 -2.37 18.38
C ASP A 100 -1.99 -1.72 19.10
N ALA A 101 -0.92 -1.48 18.33
CA ALA A 101 0.34 -0.94 18.84
C ALA A 101 0.26 0.54 19.25
N ILE A 102 -0.73 1.27 18.74
CA ILE A 102 -0.87 2.71 18.95
C ILE A 102 -2.31 3.01 19.33
N ASN A 103 -2.48 3.68 20.47
CA ASN A 103 -3.76 4.26 20.87
C ASN A 103 -3.95 5.59 20.15
N LEU A 104 -5.05 5.73 19.40
CA LEU A 104 -5.37 6.94 18.64
C LEU A 104 -6.56 7.66 19.26
N VAL A 105 -6.44 8.98 19.40
CA VAL A 105 -7.59 9.84 19.73
C VAL A 105 -8.42 10.01 18.46
N VAL A 106 -9.67 9.59 18.50
CA VAL A 106 -10.62 9.70 17.39
C VAL A 106 -11.84 10.52 17.81
N PRO A 107 -12.54 11.18 16.87
CA PRO A 107 -13.83 11.79 17.14
C PRO A 107 -14.79 10.75 17.74
N ALA A 108 -15.68 11.20 18.63
CA ALA A 108 -16.73 10.32 19.16
C ALA A 108 -17.56 9.73 18.01
N PRO A 109 -18.00 8.46 18.10
CA PRO A 109 -18.87 7.86 17.10
C PRO A 109 -20.10 8.75 16.91
N GLN A 110 -20.46 9.08 15.66
CA GLN A 110 -21.75 9.73 15.41
C GLN A 110 -22.85 8.75 15.78
N SER A 111 -23.63 9.09 16.80
CA SER A 111 -24.87 8.37 17.14
C SER A 111 -25.77 8.40 15.91
N ALA A 112 -26.16 7.22 15.40
CA ALA A 112 -27.24 7.14 14.42
C ALA A 112 -28.49 7.78 15.03
N GLN A 113 -28.99 8.86 14.41
CA GLN A 113 -30.30 9.44 14.71
C GLN A 113 -31.38 8.62 14.01
#